data_AF-A0A3D0JSP0-F1
#
_entry.id   AF-A0A3D0JSP0-F1
#
_cell.length_a   1.000
_cell.length_b   1.000
_cell.length_c   1.000
_cell.angle_alpha   90.00
_cell.angle_beta   90.00
_cell.angle_gamma   90.00
#
_symmetry.space_group_name_H-M   'P 1'
#
loop_
_entity.id
_entity.type
_entity.pdbx_description
1 polymer ?
#
loop_
_entity_poly.entity_id
_entity_poly.type
_entity_poly.pdbx_seq_one_letter_code
_entity_poly.pdbx_strand_id
1 'polypeptide(L)'
;MADDFQQILPEVRLVKPGETHRLCRCGHSPEMPNCPPDCAQSLILHPEREQRLRLGRCTRAASRPYCDGSHNPPAPVLCDKWRRFFGRD
;
A
#
# COMPACT_ATOMS: atom_id res chain seq x y z
N MET A 1 26.35 1.62 6.53
CA MET A 1 25.75 1.32 5.22
C MET A 1 24.36 1.92 5.28
N ALA A 2 24.12 3.02 4.56
CA ALA A 2 22.81 3.66 4.54
C ALA A 2 21.85 2.67 3.87
N ASP A 3 20.92 2.13 4.65
CA ASP A 3 19.81 1.34 4.14
C ASP A 3 19.10 2.25 3.14
N ASP A 4 19.23 1.91 1.85
CA ASP A 4 18.50 2.50 0.75
C ASP A 4 17.03 2.15 0.98
N PHE A 5 16.39 2.84 1.92
CA PHE A 5 14.96 2.84 2.09
C PHE A 5 14.42 3.52 0.83
N GLN A 6 14.39 2.78 -0.29
CA GLN A 6 13.61 3.17 -1.45
C GLN A 6 12.27 3.59 -0.88
N GLN A 7 11.91 4.86 -1.09
CA GLN A 7 10.67 5.39 -0.58
C GLN A 7 9.53 4.67 -1.30
N ILE A 8 9.08 3.55 -0.72
CA ILE A 8 7.98 2.75 -1.27
C ILE A 8 6.70 3.51 -0.96
N LEU A 9 6.32 4.37 -1.90
CA LEU A 9 5.06 5.08 -1.85
C LEU A 9 3.90 4.14 -2.22
N PRO A 10 2.73 4.30 -1.59
CA PRO A 10 1.52 3.59 -2.01
C PRO A 10 1.11 4.02 -3.43
N GLU A 11 0.39 3.12 -4.11
CA GLU A 11 -0.30 3.48 -5.34
C GLU A 11 -1.67 4.11 -5.00
N VAL A 12 -2.03 5.19 -5.70
CA VAL A 12 -3.40 5.72 -5.67
C VAL A 12 -4.09 5.32 -6.95
N ARG A 13 -5.14 4.49 -6.85
CA ARG A 13 -5.89 3.99 -8.00
C ARG A 13 -7.32 4.49 -7.99
N LEU A 14 -7.76 5.14 -9.06
CA LEU A 14 -9.18 5.38 -9.30
C LEU A 14 -9.80 4.07 -9.79
N VAL A 15 -10.90 3.64 -9.17
CA VAL A 15 -11.67 2.45 -9.56
C VAL A 15 -13.11 2.82 -9.82
N LYS A 16 -13.79 2.10 -10.71
CA LYS A 16 -15.17 2.37 -11.15
C LYS A 16 -16.06 1.13 -11.10
N PRO A 17 -17.40 1.30 -11.07
CA PRO A 17 -18.34 0.19 -11.20
C PRO A 17 -18.10 -0.63 -12.46
N GLY A 18 -18.25 -1.96 -12.35
CA GLY A 18 -18.06 -2.90 -13.46
C GLY A 18 -16.61 -3.37 -13.66
N GLU A 19 -15.64 -2.75 -12.99
CA GLU A 19 -14.25 -3.22 -12.99
C GLU A 19 -14.05 -4.42 -12.05
N THR A 20 -13.02 -5.21 -12.32
CA THR A 20 -12.56 -6.27 -11.42
C THR A 20 -11.07 -6.11 -11.18
N HIS A 21 -10.67 -5.99 -9.92
CA HIS A 21 -9.28 -5.82 -9.52
C HIS A 21 -8.83 -6.98 -8.64
N ARG A 22 -7.70 -7.60 -8.99
CA ARG A 22 -7.05 -8.64 -8.16
C ARG A 22 -5.91 -8.03 -7.37
N LEU A 23 -6.16 -7.79 -6.09
CA LEU A 23 -5.24 -7.10 -5.19
C LEU A 23 -4.48 -8.07 -4.29
N CYS A 24 -3.22 -7.74 -4.03
CA CYS A 24 -2.35 -8.55 -3.19
C CYS A 24 -2.67 -8.38 -1.71
N ARG A 25 -2.98 -9.48 -1.03
CA ARG A 25 -2.99 -9.56 0.44
C ARG A 25 -1.85 -10.37 1.02
N CYS A 26 -1.23 -11.26 0.25
CA CYS A 26 -0.18 -12.15 0.76
C CYS A 26 1.10 -11.41 1.16
N GLY A 27 1.40 -10.28 0.52
CA GLY A 27 2.66 -9.56 0.73
C GLY A 27 3.84 -10.13 -0.08
N HIS A 28 3.63 -11.16 -0.90
CA HIS A 28 4.68 -11.85 -1.66
C HIS A 28 4.56 -11.70 -3.17
N SER A 29 3.59 -10.93 -3.66
CA SER A 29 3.41 -10.73 -5.10
C SER A 29 4.58 -9.94 -5.70
N PRO A 30 5.17 -10.40 -6.82
CA PRO A 30 6.13 -9.60 -7.59
C PRO A 30 5.45 -8.44 -8.34
N GLU A 31 4.12 -8.42 -8.44
CA GLU A 31 3.32 -7.44 -9.19
C GLU A 31 2.58 -6.46 -8.27
N MET A 32 3.10 -6.25 -7.06
CA MET A 32 2.49 -5.40 -6.03
C MET A 32 2.13 -4.01 -6.59
N PRO A 33 0.88 -3.51 -6.40
CA PRO A 33 -0.15 -3.96 -5.45
C PRO A 33 -1.11 -5.05 -5.94
N ASN A 34 -0.91 -5.59 -7.14
CA ASN A 34 -1.74 -6.67 -7.68
C ASN A 34 -1.17 -8.06 -7.32
N CYS A 35 -1.94 -9.11 -7.59
CA CYS A 35 -1.52 -10.49 -7.43
C CYS A 35 -1.64 -11.27 -8.75
N PRO A 36 -0.76 -12.24 -9.01
CA PRO A 36 -0.96 -13.18 -10.10
C PRO A 36 -2.25 -14.00 -9.88
N PRO A 37 -2.86 -14.54 -10.94
CA PRO A 37 -4.15 -15.24 -10.86
C PRO A 37 -4.13 -16.45 -9.92
N ASP A 38 -2.98 -17.12 -9.79
CA ASP A 38 -2.80 -18.32 -8.96
C ASP A 38 -2.62 -18.04 -7.47
N CYS A 39 -2.61 -16.76 -7.05
CA CYS A 39 -2.47 -16.42 -5.65
C CYS A 39 -3.78 -16.66 -4.87
N ALA A 40 -3.81 -17.73 -4.08
CA ALA A 40 -4.96 -18.12 -3.24
C ALA A 40 -5.37 -17.05 -2.21
N GLN A 41 -4.44 -16.19 -1.79
CA GLN A 41 -4.71 -15.13 -0.80
C GLN A 41 -5.13 -13.80 -1.43
N SER A 42 -5.17 -13.71 -2.77
CA SER A 42 -5.59 -12.47 -3.44
C SER A 42 -6.98 -12.02 -3.01
N LEU A 43 -7.21 -10.72 -3.04
CA LEU A 43 -8.54 -10.12 -2.88
C LEU A 43 -9.07 -9.78 -4.27
N ILE A 44 -10.25 -10.29 -4.61
CA ILE A 44 -10.98 -9.83 -5.79
C ILE A 44 -11.90 -8.69 -5.35
N LEU A 45 -11.64 -7.49 -5.86
CA LEU A 45 -12.43 -6.30 -5.60
C LEU A 45 -13.32 -6.01 -6.80
N HIS A 46 -14.61 -5.90 -6.54
CA HIS A 46 -15.63 -5.37 -7.45
C HIS A 46 -16.13 -4.04 -6.87
N PRO A 47 -15.70 -2.88 -7.40
CA PRO A 47 -16.14 -1.59 -6.90
C PRO A 47 -17.63 -1.38 -7.18
N GLU A 48 -18.40 -0.98 -6.18
CA GLU A 48 -19.83 -0.63 -6.35
C GLU A 48 -20.03 0.82 -6.81
N ARG A 49 -19.03 1.68 -6.57
CA ARG A 49 -19.02 3.09 -6.94
C ARG A 49 -17.62 3.53 -7.33
N GLU A 50 -17.54 4.68 -7.99
CA GLU A 50 -16.26 5.31 -8.24
C GLU A 50 -15.59 5.73 -6.93
N GLN A 51 -14.32 5.38 -6.73
CA GLN A 51 -13.55 5.76 -5.55
C GLN A 51 -12.04 5.71 -5.81
N ARG A 52 -11.26 6.41 -4.99
CA ARG A 52 -9.80 6.34 -5.00
C ARG A 52 -9.31 5.44 -3.87
N LEU A 53 -8.62 4.36 -4.24
CA LEU A 53 -7.99 3.45 -3.30
C LEU A 53 -6.55 3.87 -3.05
N ARG A 54 -6.07 3.67 -1.82
CA ARG A 54 -4.65 3.77 -1.47
C ARG A 54 -4.12 2.36 -1.23
N LEU A 55 -3.37 1.84 -2.19
CA LEU A 55 -2.91 0.46 -2.21
C LEU A 55 -1.47 0.36 -1.70
N GLY A 56 -1.23 -0.59 -0.80
CA GLY A 56 0.08 -0.83 -0.23
C GLY A 56 1.01 -1.50 -1.23
N ARG A 57 2.25 -0.99 -1.35
CA ARG A 57 3.33 -1.60 -2.13
C ARG A 57 4.43 -2.25 -1.28
N CYS A 58 4.26 -2.21 0.04
CA CYS A 58 5.18 -2.80 1.00
C CYS A 58 4.57 -4.04 1.66
N THR A 59 5.41 -4.86 2.26
CA THR A 59 5.01 -6.07 2.98
C THR A 59 4.62 -5.82 4.43
N ARG A 60 4.73 -4.57 4.91
CA ARG A 60 4.61 -4.18 6.33
C ARG A 60 3.18 -3.87 6.78
N ALA A 61 2.25 -3.63 5.86
CA ALA A 61 0.89 -3.23 6.21
C ALA A 61 0.11 -4.39 6.85
N ALA A 62 -0.60 -4.10 7.94
CA ALA A 62 -1.54 -5.03 8.55
C ALA A 62 -2.87 -5.05 7.79
N SER A 63 -3.28 -3.92 7.22
CA SER A 63 -4.56 -3.75 6.51
C SER A 63 -4.51 -4.07 5.01
N ARG A 64 -3.65 -5.00 4.59
CA ARG A 64 -3.50 -5.36 3.16
C ARG A 64 -4.86 -5.71 2.55
N PRO A 65 -5.18 -5.22 1.33
CA PRO A 65 -4.28 -4.62 0.33
C PRO A 65 -4.08 -3.10 0.49
N TYR A 66 -4.72 -2.47 1.47
CA TYR A 66 -4.72 -1.02 1.64
C TYR A 66 -3.48 -0.55 2.40
N CYS A 67 -3.02 0.65 2.06
CA CYS A 67 -1.92 1.29 2.76
C CYS A 67 -2.40 1.89 4.10
N ASP A 68 -1.78 1.47 5.20
CA ASP A 68 -1.97 2.00 6.56
C ASP A 68 -0.82 2.91 7.03
N GLY A 69 0.16 3.17 6.16
CA GLY A 69 1.34 3.97 6.50
C GLY A 69 2.48 3.20 7.15
N SER A 70 2.38 1.88 7.34
CA SER A 70 3.44 1.04 7.93
C SER A 70 4.75 0.99 7.12
N HIS A 71 4.76 1.54 5.90
CA HIS A 71 6.00 1.74 5.14
C HIS A 71 6.91 2.82 5.74
N ASN A 72 6.36 3.73 6.54
CA ASN A 72 7.15 4.74 7.23
C ASN A 72 7.99 4.10 8.35
N PRO A 73 9.19 4.63 8.65
CA PRO A 73 9.96 4.17 9.79
C PRO A 73 9.17 4.30 11.11
N PRO A 74 9.55 3.64 12.21
CA PRO A 74 8.93 3.89 13.52
C PRO A 74 9.17 5.34 13.99
N ALA A 75 8.13 6.06 14.43
CA ALA A 75 8.27 7.37 15.09
C ALA A 75 7.63 7.28 16.48
N PRO A 76 8.41 6.88 17.51
CA PRO A 76 7.88 6.65 18.85
C PRO A 76 7.47 7.95 19.52
N VAL A 77 8.13 9.07 19.21
CA VAL A 77 7.81 10.39 19.77
C VAL A 77 7.10 11.28 18.76
N LEU A 78 6.25 12.18 19.27
CA LEU A 78 5.45 13.09 18.46
C LEU A 78 6.31 14.00 17.57
N CYS A 79 7.47 14.46 18.06
CA CYS A 79 8.42 15.27 17.28
C CYS A 79 8.91 14.54 16.01
N ASP A 80 9.16 13.24 16.08
CA ASP A 80 9.60 12.45 14.91
C ASP A 80 8.49 12.34 13.87
N LYS A 81 7.22 12.27 14.32
CA LYS A 81 6.05 12.29 13.43
C LYS A 81 5.95 13.63 12.70
N TRP A 82 6.11 14.75 13.41
CA TRP A 82 6.09 16.08 12.82
C TRP A 82 7.23 16.32 11.83
N ARG A 83 8.46 15.87 12.16
CA ARG A 83 9.61 15.98 11.26
C ARG A 83 9.38 15.26 9.93
N ARG A 84 8.64 14.15 9.90
CA ARG A 84 8.29 13.50 8.63
C ARG A 84 7.34 14.30 7.77
N PHE A 85 6.41 14.99 8.41
CA PHE A 85 5.37 15.72 7.71
C PHE A 85 5.87 17.08 7.22
N PHE A 86 6.69 17.76 8.01
CA PHE A 86 7.15 19.12 7.75
C PHE A 86 8.64 19.26 7.45
N GLY A 87 9.47 18.29 7.82
CA GLY A 87 10.93 18.33 7.64
C GLY A 87 11.36 17.93 6.24
N ARG A 88 10.72 18.53 5.23
CA ARG A 88 11.06 18.36 3.82
C ARG A 88 11.79 19.62 3.37
N ASP A 89 13.12 19.53 3.29
CA ASP A 89 13.92 20.30 2.32
C ASP A 89 13.85 19.58 0.96
#